data_AF-A0A9W9DJX9-F1
#
_entry.id   AF-A0A9W9DJX9-F1
#
_cell.length_a   1.000
_cell.length_b   1.000
_cell.length_c   1.000
_cell.angle_alpha   90.00
_cell.angle_beta   90.00
_cell.angle_gamma   90.00
#
_symmetry.space_group_name_H-M   'P 1'
#
loop_
_entity.id
_entity.type
_entity.pdbx_description
1 polymer ?
#
loop_
_entity_poly.entity_id
_entity_poly.type
_entity_poly.pdbx_seq_one_letter_code
_entity_poly.pdbx_strand_id
1 'polypeptide(L)'
;MIRDIPPHYPPARPNLKAFRAPDKSQSKFFYLLWRIQMWVEGTFGLAVLEPWEKALLLMIFLITSILLVTGIIRFLPQHMLDVKGRVVYYLFGDGI
;
A
#
# COMPACT_ATOMS: atom_id res chain seq x y z
N MET A 1 38.85 -22.61 33.94
CA MET A 1 37.51 -23.16 33.66
C MET A 1 37.15 -22.86 32.22
N ILE A 2 37.21 -23.86 31.34
CA ILE A 2 36.72 -23.73 29.95
C ILE A 2 35.20 -23.84 30.05
N ARG A 3 34.47 -22.83 29.57
CA ARG A 3 33.00 -22.85 29.53
C ARG A 3 32.57 -23.78 28.40
N ASP A 4 31.74 -24.77 28.71
CA ASP A 4 31.14 -25.64 27.70
C ASP A 4 30.27 -24.80 26.77
N ILE A 5 30.65 -24.72 25.50
CA ILE A 5 29.92 -23.96 24.49
C ILE A 5 28.73 -24.82 24.06
N PRO A 6 27.47 -24.35 24.22
CA PRO A 6 26.32 -25.12 23.79
C PRO A 6 26.38 -25.35 22.26
N PRO A 7 26.11 -26.58 21.78
CA PRO A 7 26.20 -26.91 20.35
C PRO A 7 25.11 -26.21 19.51
N HIS A 8 24.07 -25.68 20.15
CA HIS A 8 22.99 -24.98 19.47
C HIS A 8 22.63 -23.69 20.22
N TYR A 9 22.76 -22.55 19.53
CA TYR A 9 22.27 -21.28 20.03
C TYR A 9 20.80 -21.11 19.66
N PRO A 10 19.97 -20.55 20.55
CA PRO A 10 18.62 -20.15 20.16
C PRO A 10 18.70 -19.14 19.00
N PRO A 11 17.72 -19.15 18.09
CA PRO A 11 17.72 -18.21 16.97
C PRO A 11 17.69 -16.77 17.51
N ALA A 12 18.45 -15.89 16.85
CA ALA A 12 18.45 -14.46 17.18
C ALA A 12 17.02 -13.91 17.07
N ARG A 13 16.56 -13.27 18.16
CA ARG A 13 15.33 -12.48 18.18
C ARG A 13 15.73 -11.01 18.08
N PRO A 14 15.06 -10.19 17.25
CA PRO A 14 13.89 -10.50 16.42
C PRO A 14 14.23 -11.25 15.12
N ASN A 15 13.24 -11.96 14.55
CA ASN A 15 13.42 -12.73 13.31
C ASN A 15 13.50 -11.80 12.10
N LEU A 16 14.72 -11.47 11.65
CA LEU A 16 14.98 -10.54 10.55
C LEU A 16 14.80 -11.15 9.14
N LYS A 17 14.36 -12.42 9.02
CA LYS A 17 14.24 -13.11 7.73
C LYS A 17 13.33 -12.38 6.74
N ALA A 18 12.28 -11.71 7.24
CA ALA A 18 11.34 -10.96 6.41
C ALA A 18 11.95 -9.71 5.75
N PHE A 19 12.98 -9.12 6.36
CA PHE A 19 13.64 -7.90 5.85
C PHE A 19 14.83 -8.21 4.95
N ARG A 20 15.26 -9.46 4.87
CA ARG A 20 16.40 -9.85 4.02
C ARG A 20 15.96 -9.87 2.56
N ALA A 21 16.81 -9.33 1.68
CA ALA A 21 16.60 -9.42 0.25
C ALA A 21 16.47 -10.90 -0.18
N PRO A 22 15.54 -11.22 -1.10
CA PRO A 22 15.40 -12.57 -1.61
C PRO A 22 16.70 -13.02 -2.30
N ASP A 23 16.97 -14.31 -2.25
CA ASP A 23 18.17 -14.90 -2.88
C ASP A 23 18.18 -14.60 -4.40
N LYS A 24 19.38 -14.44 -4.99
CA LYS A 24 19.56 -14.13 -6.42
C LYS A 24 18.96 -15.20 -7.33
N SER A 25 18.70 -16.42 -6.82
CA SER A 25 17.99 -17.48 -7.53
C SER A 25 16.49 -17.24 -7.69
N GLN A 26 15.89 -16.33 -6.93
CA GLN A 26 14.45 -16.02 -6.99
C GLN A 26 14.11 -15.17 -8.22
N SER A 27 12.90 -15.33 -8.75
CA SER A 27 12.42 -14.57 -9.91
C SER A 27 12.46 -13.06 -9.65
N LYS A 28 12.79 -12.27 -10.69
CA LYS A 28 12.86 -10.79 -10.66
C LYS A 28 11.59 -10.16 -10.06
N PHE A 29 10.45 -10.82 -10.20
CA PHE A 29 9.18 -10.41 -9.62
C PHE A 29 9.21 -10.34 -8.09
N PHE A 30 9.75 -11.36 -7.42
CA PHE A 30 9.84 -11.38 -5.96
C PHE A 30 10.79 -10.30 -5.43
N TYR A 31 11.87 -10.02 -6.16
CA TYR A 31 12.76 -8.92 -5.85
C TYR A 31 12.05 -7.56 -5.96
N LEU A 32 11.23 -7.36 -6.99
CA LEU A 32 10.43 -6.13 -7.15
C LEU A 32 9.42 -5.96 -6.01
N LEU A 33 8.71 -7.03 -5.64
CA LEU A 33 7.75 -7.02 -4.53
C LEU A 33 8.43 -6.67 -3.21
N TRP A 34 9.55 -7.32 -2.90
CA TRP A 34 10.36 -7.02 -1.72
C TRP A 34 10.81 -5.55 -1.72
N ARG A 35 11.26 -5.04 -2.87
CA ARG A 35 11.68 -3.63 -2.99
C ARG A 35 10.54 -2.66 -2.73
N ILE A 36 9.36 -2.90 -3.30
CA ILE A 36 8.16 -2.08 -3.06
C ILE A 36 7.78 -2.15 -1.58
N GLN A 37 7.78 -3.35 -0.99
CA GLN A 37 7.47 -3.53 0.43
C GLN A 37 8.43 -2.73 1.32
N MET A 38 9.74 -2.80 1.09
CA MET A 38 10.73 -2.04 1.87
C MET A 38 10.54 -0.52 1.72
N TRP A 39 10.21 -0.04 0.53
CA TRP A 39 9.92 1.38 0.29
C TRP A 39 8.66 1.83 1.04
N VAL A 40 7.59 1.05 0.97
CA VAL A 40 6.33 1.35 1.65
C VAL A 40 6.49 1.27 3.18
N GLU A 41 7.11 0.20 3.68
CA GLU A 41 7.34 0.04 5.13
C GLU A 41 8.27 1.11 5.70
N GLY A 42 9.29 1.53 4.96
CA GLY A 42 10.20 2.60 5.36
C GLY A 42 9.56 3.99 5.30
N THR A 43 8.81 4.30 4.23
CA THR A 43 8.24 5.65 4.02
C THR A 43 7.08 5.92 4.97
N PHE A 44 6.23 4.92 5.22
CA PHE A 44 5.05 5.07 6.07
C PHE A 44 5.29 4.62 7.53
N GLY A 45 6.52 4.22 7.88
CA GLY A 45 6.86 3.76 9.23
C GLY A 45 6.14 2.48 9.66
N LEU A 46 5.62 1.68 8.69
CA LEU A 46 4.83 0.49 8.99
C LEU A 46 5.64 -0.64 9.65
N ALA A 47 6.97 -0.53 9.67
CA ALA A 47 7.86 -1.47 10.33
C ALA A 47 7.77 -1.43 11.87
N VAL A 48 7.28 -0.32 12.44
CA VAL A 48 7.13 -0.16 13.90
C VAL A 48 5.78 -0.67 14.39
N LEU A 49 4.78 -0.69 13.51
CA LEU A 49 3.42 -1.09 13.85
C LEU A 49 3.32 -2.57 14.15
N GLU A 50 2.44 -2.91 15.08
CA GLU A 50 2.12 -4.30 15.34
C GLU A 50 1.40 -4.94 14.14
N PRO A 51 1.48 -6.27 13.95
CA PRO A 51 0.87 -6.93 12.80
C PRO A 51 -0.63 -6.66 12.63
N TRP A 52 -1.37 -6.46 13.74
CA TRP A 52 -2.80 -6.16 13.71
C TRP A 52 -3.09 -4.70 13.31
N GLU A 53 -2.29 -3.74 13.78
CA GLU A 53 -2.42 -2.31 13.42
C GLU A 53 -2.18 -2.13 11.92
N LYS A 54 -1.16 -2.79 11.39
CA LYS A 54 -0.88 -2.80 9.95
C LYS A 54 -2.05 -3.37 9.15
N ALA A 55 -2.66 -4.45 9.62
CA ALA A 55 -3.84 -5.03 8.96
C ALA A 55 -5.04 -4.07 8.98
N LEU A 56 -5.30 -3.40 10.10
CA LEU A 56 -6.37 -2.40 10.19
C LEU A 56 -6.14 -1.21 9.25
N LEU A 57 -4.93 -0.64 9.23
CA LEU A 57 -4.60 0.48 8.34
C LEU A 57 -4.80 0.10 6.87
N LEU A 58 -4.34 -1.09 6.47
CA LEU A 58 -4.54 -1.58 5.10
C LEU A 58 -6.02 -1.77 4.79
N MET A 59 -6.82 -2.29 5.71
CA MET A 59 -8.27 -2.41 5.52
C MET A 59 -8.94 -1.05 5.36
N ILE A 60 -8.63 -0.08 6.22
CA ILE A 60 -9.18 1.28 6.13
C ILE A 60 -8.79 1.91 4.80
N PHE A 61 -7.50 1.86 4.44
CA PHE A 61 -7.01 2.41 3.18
C PHE A 61 -7.69 1.77 1.97
N LEU A 62 -7.85 0.45 1.95
CA LEU A 62 -8.55 -0.27 0.88
C LEU A 62 -10.01 0.15 0.78
N ILE A 63 -10.73 0.19 1.90
CA ILE A 63 -12.16 0.58 1.93
C ILE A 63 -12.32 2.02 1.43
N THR A 64 -11.52 2.96 1.94
CA THR A 64 -11.56 4.36 1.49
C THR A 64 -11.19 4.49 0.03
N SER A 65 -10.17 3.77 -0.45
CA SER A 65 -9.76 3.78 -1.86
C SER A 65 -10.85 3.21 -2.77
N ILE A 66 -11.49 2.09 -2.41
CA ILE A 66 -12.61 1.52 -3.15
C ILE A 66 -13.79 2.49 -3.18
N LEU A 67 -14.11 3.11 -2.05
CA LEU A 67 -15.20 4.09 -1.96
C LEU A 67 -14.91 5.32 -2.83
N LEU A 68 -13.67 5.81 -2.82
CA LEU A 68 -13.21 6.94 -3.61
C LEU A 68 -13.25 6.61 -5.11
N VAL A 69 -12.73 5.46 -5.53
CA VAL A 69 -12.77 5.00 -6.93
C VAL A 69 -14.21 4.81 -7.39
N THR A 70 -15.06 4.19 -6.56
CA THR A 70 -16.48 4.02 -6.85
C THR A 70 -17.18 5.37 -6.98
N GLY A 71 -16.88 6.31 -6.07
CA GLY A 71 -17.36 7.68 -6.15
C GLY A 71 -16.93 8.35 -7.45
N ILE A 72 -15.65 8.31 -7.81
CA ILE A 72 -15.18 8.91 -9.07
C ILE A 72 -15.85 8.28 -10.29
N ILE A 73 -15.93 6.95 -10.36
CA ILE A 73 -16.45 6.27 -11.55
C ILE A 73 -17.97 6.44 -11.67
N ARG A 74 -18.73 6.40 -10.57
CA ARG A 74 -20.19 6.48 -10.62
C ARG A 74 -20.73 7.91 -10.51
N PHE A 75 -20.18 8.70 -9.60
CA PHE A 75 -20.70 10.02 -9.25
C PHE A 75 -20.17 11.10 -10.19
N LEU A 76 -18.87 11.07 -10.54
CA LEU A 76 -18.26 12.10 -11.36
C LEU A 76 -18.89 12.25 -12.76
N PRO A 77 -19.11 11.18 -13.55
CA PRO A 77 -19.68 11.34 -14.90
C PRO A 77 -21.13 11.86 -14.87
N GLN A 78 -21.91 11.48 -13.85
CA GLN A 78 -23.28 11.99 -13.67
C GLN A 78 -23.27 13.52 -13.50
N HIS A 79 -22.39 14.05 -12.65
CA HIS A 79 -22.26 15.48 -12.46
C HIS A 79 -21.66 16.23 -13.65
N MET A 80 -20.75 15.60 -14.41
CA MET A 80 -20.15 16.25 -15.58
C MET A 80 -21.17 16.54 -16.68
N LEU A 81 -22.22 15.72 -16.84
CA LEU A 81 -23.28 15.97 -17.81
C LEU A 81 -24.11 17.22 -17.45
N ASP A 82 -24.47 17.35 -16.17
CA ASP A 82 -25.25 18.50 -15.68
C ASP A 82 -24.45 19.80 -15.68
N VAL A 83 -23.15 19.72 -15.41
CA VAL A 83 -22.25 20.88 -15.45
C VAL A 83 -21.95 21.28 -16.89
N LYS A 84 -21.82 20.32 -17.82
CA LYS A 84 -21.60 20.61 -19.25
C LYS A 84 -22.70 21.51 -19.82
N GLY A 85 -23.97 21.22 -19.54
CA GLY A 85 -25.09 22.05 -20.04
C GLY A 85 -25.01 23.51 -19.56
N ARG A 86 -24.67 23.71 -18.28
CA ARG A 86 -24.47 25.04 -17.69
C ARG A 86 -23.23 25.74 -18.24
N VAL A 87 -22.13 25.02 -18.40
CA VAL A 87 -20.88 25.58 -18.93
C VAL A 87 -21.04 26.01 -20.38
N VAL A 88 -21.76 25.23 -21.21
CA VAL A 88 -22.06 25.61 -22.59
C VAL A 88 -22.93 26.88 -22.62
N TYR A 89 -23.97 26.93 -21.78
CA TYR A 89 -24.81 28.12 -21.66
C TYR A 89 -24.01 29.38 -21.26
N TYR A 90 -23.14 29.27 -20.25
CA TYR A 90 -22.34 30.42 -19.79
C TYR A 90 -21.20 30.81 -20.75
N LEU A 91 -20.61 29.88 -21.48
CA LEU A 91 -19.48 30.15 -22.37
C LEU A 91 -19.91 30.57 -23.79
N PHE A 92 -20.96 29.96 -24.32
CA PHE A 92 -21.38 30.14 -25.71
C PHE A 92 -22.70 30.89 -25.85
N GLY A 93 -23.43 31.11 -24.75
CA GLY A 93 -24.72 31.82 -24.76
C GLY A 93 -25.87 31.00 -25.38
N ASP A 94 -25.59 29.84 -25.97
CA ASP A 94 -26.59 28.93 -26.52
C ASP A 94 -27.17 28.10 -25.38
N GLY A 95 -28.30 28.57 -24.87
CA GLY A 95 -29.27 27.69 -24.21
C GLY A 95 -29.90 26.82 -25.27
N ILE A 96 -30.03 25.54 -24.98
CA ILE A 96 -30.89 24.64 -25.75
C ILE A 96 -32.25 25.31 -25.95
#